data_AF-A0A835SJ28-F1
#
_entry.id   AF-A0A835SJ28-F1
#
_cell.length_a   1.000
_cell.length_b   1.000
_cell.length_c   1.000
_cell.angle_alpha   90.00
_cell.angle_beta   90.00
_cell.angle_gamma   90.00
#
_symmetry.space_group_name_H-M   'P 1'
#
loop_
_entity.id
_entity.type
_entity.pdbx_description
1 polymer ?
#
loop_
_entity_poly.entity_id
_entity_poly.type
_entity_poly.pdbx_seq_one_letter_code
_entity_poly.pdbx_strand_id
1 'polypeptide(L)'
;MLQLAVRQALKSRSSAPLGLRTAWSLTEALGLNKGKEPVDVYAIDPKLVLNPEKLKAADLDKVAARVTVCRELLPKLSRGESELAEMDEPGNAWYFGERAEIFDYKLVGEFSTKSGFAALVHADVVERLRQADPGSPEAKRHPLPSWPDFTDLLSDSVDWPHRRMPFIFAGRMVESHLAALYTLERDGKTVGLLISSETSGGNDDDDD
;
A
#
# COMPACT_ATOMS: atom_id res chain seq x y z
N MET A 1 -9.85 0.58 -24.67
CA MET A 1 -10.70 0.02 -23.59
C MET A 1 -10.53 0.70 -22.23
N LEU A 2 -9.40 1.34 -21.92
CA LEU A 2 -9.16 2.06 -20.66
C LEU A 2 -10.18 3.19 -20.37
N GLN A 3 -10.67 3.87 -21.41
CA GLN A 3 -11.64 4.96 -21.27
C GLN A 3 -13.05 4.50 -20.86
N LEU A 4 -13.40 3.22 -21.05
CA LEU A 4 -14.74 2.73 -20.71
C LEU A 4 -14.88 2.40 -19.23
N ALA A 5 -13.84 1.81 -18.62
CA ALA A 5 -13.80 1.50 -17.19
C ALA A 5 -13.84 2.77 -16.32
N VAL A 6 -13.13 3.83 -16.73
CA VAL A 6 -13.16 5.14 -16.06
C VAL A 6 -14.55 5.80 -16.15
N ARG A 7 -15.26 5.61 -17.27
CA ARG A 7 -16.63 6.14 -17.46
C ARG A 7 -17.68 5.38 -16.65
N GLN A 8 -17.48 4.09 -16.38
CA GLN A 8 -18.37 3.31 -15.50
C GLN A 8 -18.17 3.68 -14.02
N ALA A 9 -16.93 3.88 -13.57
CA ALA A 9 -16.65 4.35 -12.21
C ALA A 9 -17.24 5.75 -11.94
N LEU A 10 -17.28 6.64 -12.95
CA LEU A 10 -17.84 7.99 -12.85
C LEU A 10 -19.37 8.06 -12.98
N LYS A 11 -20.04 7.00 -13.46
CA LYS A 11 -21.51 6.99 -13.68
C LYS A 11 -22.31 6.45 -12.51
N SER A 12 -21.68 5.91 -11.47
CA SER A 12 -22.33 5.58 -10.19
C SER A 12 -22.58 6.84 -9.35
N ARG A 13 -23.43 7.74 -9.85
CA ARG A 13 -24.09 8.77 -9.04
C ARG A 13 -25.48 8.24 -8.69
N SER A 14 -25.58 7.56 -7.55
CA SER A 14 -26.88 7.35 -6.91
C SER A 14 -26.81 7.81 -5.45
N SER A 15 -27.75 8.70 -5.16
CA SER A 15 -28.09 9.38 -3.91
C SER A 15 -27.54 8.78 -2.60
N ALA A 16 -26.72 9.57 -1.89
CA ALA A 16 -26.53 9.47 -0.45
C ALA A 16 -26.93 10.81 0.19
N PRO A 17 -27.52 10.82 1.41
CA PRO A 17 -28.06 12.02 2.04
C PRO A 17 -26.95 13.02 2.40
N LEU A 18 -27.33 14.28 2.60
CA LEU A 18 -26.44 15.35 3.04
C LEU A 18 -25.77 15.01 4.39
N GLY A 19 -24.51 14.59 4.33
CA GLY A 19 -23.63 14.43 5.48
C GLY A 19 -22.42 13.55 5.11
N LEU A 20 -21.20 14.08 5.24
CA LEU A 20 -19.90 13.43 4.96
C LEU A 20 -19.48 13.35 3.48
N ARG A 21 -19.01 14.49 2.95
CA ARG A 21 -18.12 14.55 1.77
C ARG A 21 -16.67 14.62 2.23
N THR A 22 -16.05 13.47 2.49
CA THR A 22 -14.61 13.37 2.73
C THR A 22 -14.08 12.17 1.94
N ALA A 23 -13.84 12.39 0.65
CA ALA A 23 -13.28 11.38 -0.23
C ALA A 23 -11.81 11.74 -0.51
N TRP A 24 -10.91 10.80 -0.26
CA TRP A 24 -9.61 10.76 -0.92
C TRP A 24 -9.87 10.63 -2.42
N SER A 25 -9.27 11.51 -3.22
CA SER A 25 -9.49 11.43 -4.66
C SER A 25 -8.84 10.15 -5.18
N LEU A 26 -9.62 9.31 -5.87
CA LEU A 26 -9.07 8.14 -6.59
C LEU A 26 -7.96 8.54 -7.56
N THR A 27 -7.98 9.77 -8.08
CA THR A 27 -6.90 10.30 -8.93
C THR A 27 -5.62 10.61 -8.16
N GLU A 28 -5.73 11.01 -6.90
CA GLU A 28 -4.57 11.23 -6.03
C GLU A 28 -4.02 9.89 -5.55
N ALA A 29 -4.89 8.96 -5.15
CA ALA A 29 -4.52 7.62 -4.72
C ALA A 29 -3.93 6.75 -5.85
N LEU A 30 -4.21 7.08 -7.11
CA LEU A 30 -3.62 6.41 -8.29
C LEU A 30 -2.57 7.27 -9.01
N GLY A 31 -2.22 8.44 -8.47
CA GLY A 31 -1.27 9.36 -9.09
C GLY A 31 -1.63 9.78 -10.52
N LEU A 32 -2.91 9.77 -10.91
CA LEU A 32 -3.40 9.94 -12.30
C LEU A 32 -3.17 11.35 -12.87
N ASN A 33 -2.74 12.32 -12.06
CA ASN A 33 -2.45 13.69 -12.50
C ASN A 33 -0.96 13.99 -12.82
N LYS A 34 -0.02 13.06 -12.58
CA LYS A 34 1.43 13.31 -12.69
C LYS A 34 2.07 12.64 -13.93
N GLY A 35 2.30 13.40 -15.01
CA GLY A 35 3.34 13.17 -16.06
C GLY A 35 3.61 11.75 -16.62
N LYS A 36 4.77 11.54 -17.24
CA LYS A 36 5.28 10.19 -17.60
C LYS A 36 6.35 9.69 -16.62
N GLU A 37 6.49 10.36 -15.50
CA GLU A 37 7.59 10.14 -14.57
C GLU A 37 7.34 8.88 -13.73
N PRO A 38 8.42 8.17 -13.35
CA PRO A 38 8.36 7.16 -12.31
C PRO A 38 7.77 7.72 -11.03
N VAL A 39 7.12 6.86 -10.26
CA VAL A 39 6.40 7.25 -9.04
C VAL A 39 6.92 6.46 -7.85
N ASP A 40 7.20 7.18 -6.76
CA ASP A 40 7.64 6.56 -5.52
C ASP A 40 6.45 6.11 -4.67
N VAL A 41 6.59 4.90 -4.14
CA VAL A 41 5.61 4.23 -3.29
C VAL A 41 6.34 3.69 -2.06
N TYR A 42 5.71 3.82 -0.89
CA TYR A 42 6.14 3.14 0.33
C TYR A 42 5.30 1.88 0.55
N ALA A 43 5.96 0.79 0.93
CA ALA A 43 5.36 -0.30 1.68
C ALA A 43 5.52 -0.01 3.18
N ILE A 44 4.41 0.01 3.92
CA ILE A 44 4.37 0.50 5.31
C ILE A 44 3.18 -0.11 6.07
N ASP A 45 3.28 -0.18 7.40
CA ASP A 45 2.16 -0.51 8.28
C ASP A 45 1.03 0.54 8.14
N PRO A 46 -0.20 0.16 7.72
CA PRO A 46 -1.31 1.11 7.60
C PRO A 46 -1.68 1.77 8.94
N LYS A 47 -1.47 1.10 10.08
CA LYS A 47 -1.74 1.66 11.41
C LYS A 47 -0.84 2.86 11.72
N LEU A 48 0.39 2.87 11.19
CA LEU A 48 1.29 4.01 11.31
C LEU A 48 0.80 5.17 10.43
N VAL A 49 0.41 4.89 9.19
CA VAL A 49 -0.11 5.91 8.25
C VAL A 49 -1.37 6.59 8.77
N LEU A 50 -2.28 5.82 9.40
CA LEU A 50 -3.52 6.34 10.00
C LEU A 50 -3.29 7.11 11.32
N ASN A 51 -2.05 7.21 11.81
CA ASN A 51 -1.69 7.99 12.99
C ASN A 51 -0.64 9.06 12.64
N PRO A 52 -1.07 10.27 12.19
CA PRO A 52 -0.18 11.33 11.75
C PRO A 52 0.88 11.73 12.77
N GLU A 53 0.55 11.76 14.07
CA GLU A 53 1.49 12.12 15.12
C GLU A 53 2.64 11.11 15.21
N LYS A 54 2.32 9.81 15.18
CA LYS A 54 3.32 8.75 15.17
C LYS A 54 4.10 8.73 13.85
N LEU A 55 3.42 8.93 12.72
CA LEU A 55 4.04 8.98 11.40
C LEU A 55 5.04 10.14 11.28
N LYS A 56 4.71 11.30 11.85
CA LYS A 56 5.60 12.47 11.90
C LYS A 56 6.85 12.22 12.72
N ALA A 57 6.73 11.52 13.85
CA ALA A 57 7.84 11.17 14.72
C ALA A 57 8.68 9.98 14.20
N ALA A 58 8.18 9.23 13.21
CA ALA A 58 8.84 8.04 12.70
C ALA A 58 10.00 8.38 11.75
N ASP A 59 11.03 7.54 11.84
CA ASP A 59 12.14 7.45 10.90
C ASP A 59 11.73 6.50 9.76
N LEU A 60 11.36 7.06 8.60
CA LEU A 60 10.75 6.30 7.50
C LEU A 60 11.66 5.18 7.00
N ASP A 61 12.97 5.40 6.97
CA ASP A 61 13.95 4.43 6.49
C ASP A 61 14.01 3.15 7.35
N LYS A 62 13.43 3.19 8.56
CA LYS A 62 13.36 2.04 9.49
C LYS A 62 12.00 1.37 9.56
N VAL A 63 10.95 2.04 9.10
CA VAL A 63 9.56 1.58 9.29
C VAL A 63 8.80 1.40 7.99
N ALA A 64 9.43 1.74 6.86
CA ALA A 64 8.86 1.63 5.53
C ALA A 64 9.95 1.25 4.52
N ALA A 65 9.56 0.50 3.50
CA ALA A 65 10.40 0.25 2.34
C ALA A 65 9.95 1.13 1.18
N ARG A 66 10.86 1.91 0.59
CA ARG A 66 10.56 2.78 -0.55
C ARG A 66 10.93 2.12 -1.86
N VAL A 67 10.04 2.19 -2.84
CA VAL A 67 10.30 1.71 -4.20
C VAL A 67 9.85 2.72 -5.24
N THR A 68 10.65 2.88 -6.29
CA THR A 68 10.28 3.64 -7.48
C THR A 68 9.67 2.68 -8.50
N VAL A 69 8.46 2.98 -8.96
CA VAL A 69 7.73 2.16 -9.94
C VAL A 69 7.42 2.93 -11.21
N CYS A 70 7.36 2.24 -12.34
CA CYS A 70 6.83 2.82 -13.56
C CYS A 70 5.34 3.12 -13.41
N ARG A 71 4.87 4.18 -14.08
CA ARG A 71 3.48 4.63 -13.95
C ARG A 71 2.47 3.59 -14.42
N GLU A 72 2.85 2.74 -15.37
CA GLU A 72 2.06 1.63 -15.89
C GLU A 72 1.83 0.53 -14.83
N LEU A 73 2.70 0.43 -13.82
CA LEU A 73 2.57 -0.53 -12.73
C LEU A 73 1.59 -0.06 -11.65
N LEU A 74 1.40 1.26 -11.47
CA LEU A 74 0.54 1.82 -10.41
C LEU A 74 -0.89 1.24 -10.39
N PRO A 75 -1.63 1.13 -11.51
CA PRO A 75 -2.97 0.55 -11.48
C PRO A 75 -2.99 -0.94 -11.14
N LYS A 76 -1.86 -1.64 -11.29
CA LYS A 76 -1.73 -3.05 -10.92
C LYS A 76 -1.43 -3.21 -9.42
N LEU A 77 -0.81 -2.21 -8.79
CA LEU A 77 -0.55 -2.22 -7.35
C LEU A 77 -1.83 -2.28 -6.50
N SER A 78 -2.97 -1.84 -7.05
CA SER A 78 -4.26 -1.92 -6.34
C SER A 78 -4.92 -3.30 -6.40
N ARG A 79 -4.31 -4.27 -7.08
CA ARG A 79 -4.86 -5.61 -7.33
C ARG A 79 -3.93 -6.70 -6.81
N GLY A 80 -3.43 -6.53 -5.59
CA GLY A 80 -2.57 -7.52 -4.96
C GLY A 80 -3.19 -8.92 -5.02
N GLU A 81 -2.45 -9.87 -5.56
CA GLU A 81 -2.82 -11.29 -5.56
C GLU A 81 -2.21 -11.93 -4.32
N SER A 82 -3.06 -12.42 -3.42
CA SER A 82 -2.61 -13.12 -2.22
C SER A 82 -2.23 -14.56 -2.55
N GLU A 83 -1.12 -15.00 -2.01
CA GLU A 83 -0.74 -16.40 -1.92
C GLU A 83 -0.50 -16.72 -0.47
N LEU A 84 -1.18 -17.76 0.03
CA LEU A 84 -0.90 -18.30 1.35
C LEU A 84 0.22 -19.31 1.18
N ALA A 85 1.17 -19.33 2.13
CA ALA A 85 2.16 -20.38 2.19
C ALA A 85 1.47 -21.74 2.38
N GLU A 86 2.18 -22.82 2.06
CA GLU A 86 1.64 -24.18 2.14
C GLU A 86 1.17 -24.50 3.57
N MET A 87 0.33 -25.53 3.73
CA MET A 87 -0.38 -25.84 5.00
C MET A 87 0.49 -25.91 6.26
N ASP A 88 1.81 -26.06 6.11
CA ASP A 88 2.79 -26.21 7.19
C ASP A 88 3.65 -24.95 7.43
N GLU A 89 3.51 -23.89 6.64
CA GLU A 89 4.30 -22.65 6.73
C GLU A 89 3.42 -21.44 7.13
N PRO A 90 3.72 -20.74 8.24
CA PRO A 90 2.98 -19.55 8.65
C PRO A 90 3.44 -18.35 7.82
N GLY A 91 2.99 -18.28 6.55
CA GLY A 91 3.42 -17.23 5.63
C GLY A 91 2.35 -16.79 4.66
N ASN A 92 2.48 -15.57 4.16
CA ASN A 92 1.74 -15.12 2.99
C ASN A 92 2.50 -14.06 2.18
N ALA A 93 2.19 -14.05 0.88
CA ALA A 93 2.77 -13.16 -0.09
C ALA A 93 1.68 -12.38 -0.84
N TRP A 94 2.00 -11.16 -1.24
CA TRP A 94 1.20 -10.34 -2.14
C TRP A 94 2.00 -10.00 -3.38
N TYR A 95 1.49 -10.44 -4.54
CA TYR A 95 2.11 -10.17 -5.85
C TYR A 95 1.40 -9.03 -6.57
N PHE A 96 2.18 -8.20 -7.26
CA PHE A 96 1.67 -7.09 -8.05
C PHE A 96 2.41 -7.02 -9.39
N GLY A 97 1.68 -6.87 -10.48
CA GLY A 97 2.29 -6.70 -11.81
C GLY A 97 2.68 -8.03 -12.45
N GLU A 98 3.87 -8.07 -13.05
CA GLU A 98 4.43 -9.31 -13.60
C GLU A 98 4.89 -10.23 -12.47
N ARG A 99 4.70 -11.54 -12.68
CA ARG A 99 5.12 -12.60 -11.73
C ARG A 99 6.30 -13.37 -12.32
N ALA A 100 7.17 -13.83 -11.43
CA ALA A 100 8.33 -14.65 -11.70
C ALA A 100 8.59 -15.56 -10.49
N GLU A 101 9.62 -16.40 -10.56
CA GLU A 101 10.06 -17.20 -9.42
C GLU A 101 10.66 -16.30 -8.33
N ILE A 102 10.57 -16.71 -7.05
CA ILE A 102 10.94 -15.84 -5.92
C ILE A 102 12.40 -15.33 -6.00
N PHE A 103 13.31 -16.15 -6.52
CA PHE A 103 14.73 -15.81 -6.67
C PHE A 103 15.02 -14.81 -7.80
N ASP A 104 14.05 -14.53 -8.68
CA ASP A 104 14.17 -13.45 -9.67
C ASP A 104 13.92 -12.06 -9.05
N TYR A 105 13.35 -12.02 -7.85
CA TYR A 105 13.05 -10.78 -7.15
C TYR A 105 14.24 -10.31 -6.31
N LYS A 106 14.48 -8.99 -6.34
CA LYS A 106 15.51 -8.34 -5.52
C LYS A 106 14.90 -7.69 -4.29
N LEU A 107 15.45 -7.96 -3.11
CA LEU A 107 15.06 -7.31 -1.87
C LEU A 107 15.32 -5.80 -1.96
N VAL A 108 14.30 -5.01 -1.70
CA VAL A 108 14.37 -3.54 -1.63
C VAL A 108 14.57 -3.09 -0.19
N GLY A 109 13.84 -3.72 0.73
CA GLY A 109 13.91 -3.41 2.15
C GLY A 109 12.81 -4.09 2.93
N GLU A 110 12.88 -3.94 4.24
CA GLU A 110 11.96 -4.55 5.19
C GLU A 110 11.20 -3.46 5.94
N PHE A 111 9.99 -3.78 6.38
CA PHE A 111 9.15 -2.86 7.13
C PHE A 111 8.30 -3.60 8.16
N SER A 112 8.05 -2.93 9.28
CA SER A 112 7.24 -3.48 10.37
C SER A 112 5.79 -3.66 9.92
N THR A 113 5.19 -4.79 10.30
CA THR A 113 3.77 -5.12 10.12
C THR A 113 3.11 -5.48 11.45
N LYS A 114 3.48 -4.77 12.53
CA LYS A 114 2.97 -4.98 13.90
C LYS A 114 1.44 -4.95 14.00
N SER A 115 0.76 -4.28 13.09
CA SER A 115 -0.71 -4.31 13.03
C SER A 115 -1.30 -5.59 12.41
N GLY A 116 -0.47 -6.45 11.83
CA GLY A 116 -0.86 -7.60 11.01
C GLY A 116 -1.24 -7.23 9.57
N PHE A 117 -0.84 -6.03 9.10
CA PHE A 117 -1.15 -5.55 7.76
C PHE A 117 0.05 -4.88 7.10
N ALA A 118 0.09 -4.96 5.77
CA ALA A 118 0.96 -4.20 4.91
C ALA A 118 0.13 -3.32 3.97
N ALA A 119 0.62 -2.13 3.66
CA ALA A 119 -0.05 -1.22 2.74
C ALA A 119 0.93 -0.55 1.78
N LEU A 120 0.46 -0.24 0.58
CA LEU A 120 1.16 0.57 -0.41
C LEU A 120 0.57 1.98 -0.43
N VAL A 121 1.42 2.99 -0.31
CA VAL A 121 1.03 4.41 -0.29
C VAL A 121 1.97 5.22 -1.16
N HIS A 122 1.43 6.18 -1.92
CA HIS A 122 2.29 7.14 -2.63
C HIS A 122 3.18 7.93 -1.66
N ALA A 123 4.46 8.10 -2.01
CA ALA A 123 5.41 8.81 -1.15
C ALA A 123 4.97 10.25 -0.82
N ASP A 124 4.38 10.97 -1.77
CA ASP A 124 3.89 12.33 -1.53
C ASP A 124 2.67 12.39 -0.60
N VAL A 125 1.86 11.33 -0.54
CA VAL A 125 0.78 11.22 0.44
C VAL A 125 1.37 11.05 1.84
N VAL A 126 2.36 10.17 2.00
CA VAL A 126 3.05 9.99 3.29
C VAL A 126 3.69 11.29 3.76
N GLU A 127 4.42 12.00 2.90
CA GLU A 127 5.05 13.27 3.27
C GLU A 127 4.03 14.36 3.62
N ARG A 128 2.92 14.46 2.86
CA ARG A 128 1.82 15.39 3.20
C ARG A 128 1.25 15.07 4.59
N LEU A 129 1.01 13.80 4.90
CA LEU A 129 0.47 13.39 6.20
C LEU A 129 1.44 13.67 7.36
N ARG A 130 2.76 13.58 7.14
CA ARG A 130 3.78 13.94 8.15
C ARG A 130 3.83 15.44 8.44
N GLN A 131 3.57 16.26 7.43
CA GLN A 131 3.62 17.71 7.54
C GLN A 131 2.28 18.34 7.94
N ALA A 132 1.17 17.61 7.76
CA ALA A 132 -0.17 18.10 8.04
C ALA A 132 -0.32 18.48 9.52
N ASP A 133 -0.87 19.67 9.75
CA ASP A 133 -1.41 20.05 11.06
C ASP A 133 -2.82 19.43 11.21
N PRO A 134 -3.08 18.59 12.23
CA PRO A 134 -4.40 18.02 12.49
C PRO A 134 -5.52 19.06 12.65
N GLY A 135 -5.16 20.29 13.06
CA GLY A 135 -6.09 21.41 13.18
C GLY A 135 -6.43 22.09 11.85
N SER A 136 -5.67 21.81 10.79
CA SER A 136 -5.79 22.50 9.50
C SER A 136 -7.12 22.23 8.79
N PRO A 137 -7.61 23.20 7.99
CA PRO A 137 -8.79 22.99 7.15
C PRO A 137 -8.65 21.82 6.17
N GLU A 138 -7.44 21.49 5.75
CA GLU A 138 -7.14 20.38 4.84
C GLU A 138 -7.32 19.03 5.54
N ALA A 139 -6.76 18.86 6.75
CA ALA A 139 -6.97 17.67 7.57
C ALA A 139 -8.46 17.43 7.88
N LYS A 140 -9.22 18.51 8.08
CA LYS A 140 -10.69 18.43 8.27
C LYS A 140 -11.48 18.07 7.01
N ARG A 141 -10.94 18.34 5.81
CA ARG A 141 -11.55 17.97 4.52
C ARG A 141 -11.28 16.51 4.14
N HIS A 142 -10.16 15.96 4.60
CA HIS A 142 -9.77 14.57 4.34
C HIS A 142 -9.38 13.85 5.66
N PRO A 143 -10.33 13.70 6.61
CA PRO A 143 -10.08 12.96 7.85
C PRO A 143 -9.64 11.53 7.54
N LEU A 144 -8.56 11.12 8.20
CA LEU A 144 -8.14 9.72 8.22
C LEU A 144 -9.11 8.92 9.10
N PRO A 145 -9.48 7.70 8.69
CA PRO A 145 -10.27 6.81 9.53
C PRO A 145 -9.48 6.38 10.77
N SER A 146 -10.20 6.04 11.84
CA SER A 146 -9.59 5.41 13.01
C SER A 146 -9.13 3.98 12.68
N TRP A 147 -8.27 3.41 13.53
CA TRP A 147 -7.84 2.01 13.36
C TRP A 147 -9.02 1.01 13.38
N PRO A 148 -9.99 1.11 14.32
CA PRO A 148 -11.20 0.29 14.27
C PRO A 148 -12.00 0.46 12.97
N ASP A 149 -12.21 1.70 12.50
CA ASP A 149 -12.93 1.95 11.25
C ASP A 149 -12.22 1.31 10.04
N PHE A 150 -10.89 1.28 10.06
CA PHE A 150 -10.10 0.61 9.03
C PHE A 150 -10.29 -0.91 9.06
N THR A 151 -10.23 -1.53 10.23
CA THR A 151 -10.41 -2.99 10.34
C THR A 151 -11.83 -3.43 10.01
N ASP A 152 -12.84 -2.63 10.35
CA ASP A 152 -14.24 -2.93 10.03
C ASP A 152 -14.50 -2.91 8.52
N LEU A 153 -13.77 -2.06 7.78
CA LEU A 153 -13.90 -1.99 6.32
C LEU A 153 -13.29 -3.21 5.62
N LEU A 154 -12.27 -3.84 6.21
CA LEU A 154 -11.51 -4.93 5.59
C LEU A 154 -12.24 -6.28 5.55
N SER A 155 -13.43 -6.40 6.14
CA SER A 155 -13.99 -7.70 6.48
C SER A 155 -14.38 -8.57 5.28
N ASP A 156 -14.68 -8.05 4.08
CA ASP A 156 -15.16 -8.94 3.00
C ASP A 156 -14.93 -8.56 1.52
N SER A 157 -14.51 -7.35 1.14
CA SER A 157 -14.26 -6.99 -0.30
C SER A 157 -13.90 -5.52 -0.49
N VAL A 158 -12.79 -5.07 0.11
CA VAL A 158 -12.34 -3.70 -0.14
C VAL A 158 -11.75 -3.60 -1.54
N ASP A 159 -12.45 -2.87 -2.41
CA ASP A 159 -11.89 -2.43 -3.67
C ASP A 159 -10.82 -1.35 -3.42
N TRP A 160 -9.59 -1.69 -3.78
CA TRP A 160 -8.48 -0.75 -3.74
C TRP A 160 -8.29 -0.04 -5.09
N PRO A 161 -7.95 1.26 -5.08
CA PRO A 161 -7.87 2.13 -3.91
C PRO A 161 -9.25 2.53 -3.37
N HIS A 162 -9.37 2.58 -2.05
CA HIS A 162 -10.64 2.90 -1.40
C HIS A 162 -10.78 4.41 -1.14
N ARG A 163 -11.92 5.00 -1.47
CA ARG A 163 -12.17 6.46 -1.37
C ARG A 163 -12.02 7.08 0.02
N ARG A 164 -12.06 6.30 1.10
CA ARG A 164 -11.89 6.79 2.49
C ARG A 164 -10.46 6.58 3.01
N MET A 165 -9.58 6.04 2.18
CA MET A 165 -8.26 5.57 2.59
C MET A 165 -7.16 6.24 1.76
N PRO A 166 -5.99 6.49 2.35
CA PRO A 166 -4.82 6.99 1.62
C PRO A 166 -4.07 5.89 0.86
N PHE A 167 -4.54 4.65 0.89
CA PHE A 167 -3.83 3.48 0.39
C PHE A 167 -4.10 3.19 -1.09
N ILE A 168 -3.03 2.87 -1.82
CA ILE A 168 -3.11 2.20 -3.13
C ILE A 168 -3.63 0.78 -2.94
N PHE A 169 -3.17 0.13 -1.87
CA PHE A 169 -3.52 -1.23 -1.46
C PHE A 169 -3.30 -1.40 0.04
N ALA A 170 -4.08 -2.25 0.70
CA ALA A 170 -3.74 -2.80 2.00
C ALA A 170 -4.20 -4.26 2.11
N GLY A 171 -3.33 -5.10 2.67
CA GLY A 171 -3.53 -6.55 2.78
C GLY A 171 -3.04 -7.07 4.13
N ARG A 172 -3.65 -8.18 4.57
CA ARG A 172 -3.26 -8.85 5.82
C ARG A 172 -1.89 -9.51 5.64
N MET A 173 -1.07 -9.47 6.68
CA MET A 173 0.15 -10.27 6.82
C MET A 173 -0.08 -11.27 7.95
N VAL A 174 0.00 -12.55 7.65
CA VAL A 174 -0.28 -13.63 8.61
C VAL A 174 0.95 -13.86 9.46
N GLU A 175 0.77 -13.88 10.78
CA GLU A 175 1.74 -14.33 11.80
C GLU A 175 3.16 -13.72 11.72
N SER A 176 3.32 -12.56 11.08
CA SER A 176 4.61 -11.87 11.00
C SER A 176 4.55 -10.40 11.43
N HIS A 177 5.57 -9.99 12.19
CA HIS A 177 5.80 -8.61 12.63
C HIS A 177 6.65 -7.79 11.66
N LEU A 178 7.19 -8.43 10.63
CA LEU A 178 8.05 -7.85 9.62
C LEU A 178 7.61 -8.35 8.23
N ALA A 179 7.67 -7.50 7.23
CA ALA A 179 7.51 -7.92 5.84
C ALA A 179 8.65 -7.37 5.00
N ALA A 180 9.05 -8.14 4.00
CA ALA A 180 10.02 -7.75 3.00
C ALA A 180 9.31 -7.28 1.73
N LEU A 181 9.81 -6.20 1.15
CA LEU A 181 9.43 -5.70 -0.17
C LEU A 181 10.50 -6.11 -1.17
N TYR A 182 10.09 -6.77 -2.25
CA TYR A 182 10.96 -7.13 -3.35
C TYR A 182 10.46 -6.55 -4.68
N THR A 183 11.39 -6.43 -5.62
CA THR A 183 11.14 -5.92 -6.98
C THR A 183 11.54 -6.93 -8.04
N LEU A 184 10.71 -7.03 -9.07
CA LEU A 184 11.06 -7.70 -10.32
C LEU A 184 11.42 -6.63 -11.36
N GLU A 185 12.65 -6.66 -11.84
CA GLU A 185 13.16 -5.72 -12.83
C GLU A 185 13.30 -6.37 -14.21
N ARG A 186 12.90 -5.63 -15.24
CA ARG A 186 13.13 -5.95 -16.66
C ARG A 186 13.57 -4.68 -17.38
N ASP A 187 14.63 -4.75 -18.16
CA ASP A 187 15.18 -3.61 -18.90
C ASP A 187 15.41 -2.34 -18.03
N GLY A 188 15.87 -2.54 -16.79
CA GLY A 188 16.11 -1.46 -15.82
C GLY A 188 14.84 -0.79 -15.27
N LYS A 189 13.68 -1.44 -15.39
CA LYS A 189 12.39 -0.96 -14.89
C LYS A 189 11.73 -1.98 -13.97
N THR A 190 11.12 -1.49 -12.89
CA THR A 190 10.26 -2.30 -12.02
C THR A 190 8.97 -2.67 -12.76
N VAL A 191 8.78 -3.95 -13.02
CA VAL A 191 7.60 -4.52 -13.71
C VAL A 191 6.71 -5.35 -12.77
N GLY A 192 7.25 -5.77 -11.63
CA GLY A 192 6.52 -6.48 -10.59
C GLY A 192 7.02 -6.14 -9.19
N LEU A 193 6.15 -6.32 -8.18
CA LEU A 193 6.46 -6.21 -6.76
C LEU A 193 5.98 -7.46 -6.04
N LEU A 194 6.68 -7.80 -4.96
CA LEU A 194 6.31 -8.84 -4.01
C LEU A 194 6.42 -8.25 -2.60
N ILE A 195 5.35 -8.38 -1.80
CA ILE A 195 5.42 -8.21 -0.35
C ILE A 195 5.31 -9.59 0.26
N SER A 196 6.29 -10.02 1.06
CA SER A 196 6.27 -11.32 1.73
C SER A 196 6.43 -11.16 3.23
N SER A 197 5.75 -12.00 4.01
CA SER A 197 6.03 -12.18 5.44
C SER A 197 7.37 -12.87 5.68
N GLU A 198 7.89 -13.56 4.66
CA GLU A 198 9.18 -14.23 4.68
C GLU A 198 10.28 -13.29 4.21
N THR A 199 11.31 -13.19 5.03
CA THR A 199 12.55 -12.49 4.71
C THR A 199 13.55 -13.52 4.22
N SER A 200 13.98 -13.44 2.96
CA SER A 200 15.01 -14.32 2.39
C SER A 200 16.42 -14.13 2.99
N GLY A 201 16.53 -13.35 4.08
CA GLY A 201 17.76 -13.05 4.81
C GLY A 201 17.93 -13.80 6.13
N GLY A 202 17.03 -14.73 6.47
CA GLY A 202 17.24 -15.67 7.57
C GLY A 202 18.18 -16.79 7.14
N ASN A 203 19.47 -16.49 7.06
CA ASN A 203 20.48 -17.53 7.04
C ASN A 203 20.49 -18.15 8.45
N ASP A 204 20.27 -19.45 8.53
CA ASP A 204 20.47 -20.29 9.71
C ASP A 204 21.93 -20.20 10.18
N ASP A 205 22.27 -19.14 10.91
CA ASP A 205 23.55 -19.00 11.60
C ASP A 205 23.27 -18.69 13.09
N ASP A 206 22.72 -19.67 13.80
CA ASP A 206 22.85 -19.82 15.26
C ASP A 206 23.03 -21.33 15.57
N ASP A 207 24.05 -21.93 14.96
CA ASP A 207 24.79 -23.04 15.56
C ASP A 207 25.97 -22.42 16.34
N ASP A 208 25.82 -22.29 17.66
CA ASP A 208 26.90 -22.40 18.67
C ASP A 208 26.33 -22.59 20.09
#